data_AF-A0A8J6PAY0-F1
#
_entry.id   AF-A0A8J6PAY0-F1
#
_cell.length_a   1.000
_cell.length_b   1.000
_cell.length_c   1.000
_cell.angle_alpha   90.00
_cell.angle_beta   90.00
_cell.angle_gamma   90.00
#
_symmetry.space_group_name_H-M   'P 1'
#
loop_
_entity.id
_entity.type
_entity.pdbx_description
1 polymer ?
#
loop_
_entity_poly.entity_id
_entity_poly.type
_entity_poly.pdbx_seq_one_letter_code
_entity_poly.pdbx_strand_id
1 'polypeptide(L)'
;MHPDVATDLAELDSTLKTVESVLDVEQLRRRIDELEHQASDPDLWNDQENAQQVTSQLSYAQGELRKFEELRQRLDDLPVLYELAEGESGDAAAAAFAEADAERAALHADVEAMEVRTLLSGEYDQRDALVNIRAGAGGVDAADWAEMLMRMYIRWAEKHKYGVEVYDTSYAEEAGIKSTTFAVKAPYSYGTLSIEQGTHRLVRISPFDNQGRRQTSFAEVEVLPVVETTDHIEVPETDIRVDVYRSSGPGGQSVNTTDSAVRIT
;
A
#
# COMPACT_ATOMS: atom_id res chain seq x y z
N MET A 1 -9.00 27.57 -28.24
CA MET A 1 -8.19 26.63 -27.46
C MET A 1 -6.76 26.57 -28.01
N HIS A 2 -5.74 26.70 -27.16
CA HIS A 2 -4.34 26.55 -27.59
C HIS A 2 -4.08 25.12 -28.10
N PRO A 3 -3.32 24.93 -29.19
CA PRO A 3 -3.10 23.61 -29.79
C PRO A 3 -2.43 22.61 -28.84
N ASP A 4 -1.59 23.10 -27.91
CA ASP A 4 -0.95 22.26 -26.89
C ASP A 4 -1.99 21.68 -25.90
N VAL A 5 -2.98 22.48 -25.48
CA VAL A 5 -4.03 22.03 -24.56
C VAL A 5 -4.92 20.96 -25.21
N ALA A 6 -5.25 21.12 -26.50
CA ALA A 6 -6.06 20.14 -27.22
C ALA A 6 -5.34 18.80 -27.39
N THR A 7 -4.02 18.84 -27.56
CA THR A 7 -3.19 17.64 -27.64
C THR A 7 -3.15 16.93 -26.29
N ASP A 8 -2.88 17.65 -25.20
CA ASP A 8 -2.85 17.09 -23.86
C ASP A 8 -4.19 16.43 -23.47
N LEU A 9 -5.32 17.07 -23.78
CA LEU A 9 -6.64 16.50 -23.51
C LEU A 9 -6.88 15.19 -24.27
N ALA A 10 -6.41 15.10 -25.52
CA ALA A 10 -6.53 13.89 -26.31
C ALA A 10 -5.65 12.76 -25.75
N GLU A 11 -4.46 13.09 -25.23
CA GLU A 11 -3.59 12.14 -24.55
C GLU A 11 -4.25 11.61 -23.26
N LEU A 12 -4.79 12.51 -22.42
CA LEU A 12 -5.53 12.12 -21.20
C LEU A 12 -6.76 11.25 -21.51
N ASP A 13 -7.52 11.57 -22.57
CA ASP A 13 -8.65 10.74 -23.02
C ASP A 13 -8.20 9.34 -23.45
N SER A 14 -7.07 9.25 -24.17
CA SER A 14 -6.50 7.97 -24.59
C SER A 14 -6.05 7.12 -23.39
N THR A 15 -5.39 7.73 -22.41
CA THR A 15 -4.98 7.05 -21.18
C THR A 15 -6.20 6.58 -20.40
N LEU A 16 -7.22 7.44 -20.20
CA LEU A 16 -8.44 7.07 -19.50
C LEU A 16 -9.22 5.95 -20.19
N LYS A 17 -9.24 5.90 -21.53
CA LYS A 17 -9.84 4.77 -22.27
C LYS A 17 -9.09 3.46 -22.07
N THR A 18 -7.76 3.53 -21.95
CA THR A 18 -6.94 2.36 -21.64
C THR A 18 -7.25 1.87 -20.24
N VAL A 19 -7.30 2.79 -19.26
CA VAL A 19 -7.73 2.53 -17.88
C VAL A 19 -9.13 1.90 -17.84
N GLU A 20 -10.09 2.46 -18.59
CA GLU A 20 -11.47 1.95 -18.68
C GLU A 20 -11.52 0.50 -19.15
N SER A 21 -10.72 0.17 -20.18
CA SER A 21 -10.66 -1.19 -20.73
C SER A 21 -10.01 -2.18 -19.78
N VAL A 22 -9.02 -1.76 -18.99
CA VAL A 22 -8.33 -2.63 -18.02
C VAL A 22 -9.19 -2.84 -16.77
N LEU A 23 -9.87 -1.78 -16.31
CA LEU A 23 -10.77 -1.82 -15.16
C LEU A 23 -12.06 -2.60 -15.44
N ASP A 24 -12.40 -2.82 -16.71
CA ASP A 24 -13.66 -3.42 -17.17
C ASP A 24 -14.86 -2.80 -16.43
N VAL A 25 -15.10 -1.51 -16.68
CA VAL A 25 -16.15 -0.73 -16.01
C VAL A 25 -17.53 -1.39 -16.12
N GLU A 26 -17.81 -2.11 -17.22
CA GLU A 26 -19.06 -2.87 -17.35
C GLU A 26 -19.13 -4.03 -16.36
N GLN A 27 -18.07 -4.82 -16.24
CA GLN A 27 -17.99 -5.89 -15.25
C GLN A 27 -18.05 -5.34 -13.83
N LEU A 28 -17.35 -4.23 -13.56
CA LEU A 28 -17.37 -3.57 -12.25
C LEU A 28 -18.79 -3.12 -11.85
N ARG A 29 -19.54 -2.50 -12.79
CA ARG A 29 -20.94 -2.12 -12.57
C ARG A 29 -21.82 -3.34 -12.26
N ARG A 30 -21.69 -4.42 -13.03
CA ARG A 30 -22.44 -5.67 -12.76
C ARG A 30 -22.09 -6.25 -11.39
N ARG A 31 -20.81 -6.20 -11.00
CA ARG A 31 -20.36 -6.68 -9.69
C ARG A 31 -20.94 -5.84 -8.55
N ILE A 32 -21.04 -4.53 -8.73
CA ILE A 32 -21.71 -3.63 -7.77
C ILE A 32 -23.18 -4.02 -7.65
N ASP A 33 -23.91 -4.18 -8.76
CA ASP A 33 -25.33 -4.59 -8.73
C ASP A 33 -25.54 -5.93 -8.00
N GLU A 34 -24.66 -6.91 -8.23
CA GLU A 34 -24.69 -8.21 -7.52
C GLU A 34 -24.48 -8.05 -6.02
N LEU A 35 -23.46 -7.27 -5.63
CA LEU A 35 -23.13 -7.01 -4.22
C LEU A 35 -24.21 -6.18 -3.52
N GLU A 36 -24.84 -5.23 -4.21
CA GLU A 36 -25.99 -4.47 -3.71
C GLU A 36 -27.19 -5.39 -3.49
N HIS A 37 -27.44 -6.32 -4.41
CA HIS A 37 -28.49 -7.31 -4.23
C HIS A 37 -28.24 -8.20 -3.02
N GLN A 38 -27.00 -8.68 -2.83
CA GLN A 38 -26.61 -9.44 -1.63
C GLN A 38 -26.73 -8.61 -0.36
N ALA A 39 -26.30 -7.34 -0.38
CA ALA A 39 -26.42 -6.41 0.74
C ALA A 39 -27.88 -6.07 1.10
N SER A 40 -28.81 -6.22 0.15
CA SER A 40 -30.24 -6.02 0.37
C SER A 40 -30.94 -7.20 1.05
N ASP A 41 -30.29 -8.36 1.14
CA ASP A 41 -30.83 -9.55 1.80
C ASP A 41 -30.93 -9.32 3.32
N PRO A 42 -32.14 -9.37 3.92
CA PRO A 42 -32.33 -9.23 5.36
C PRO A 42 -31.55 -10.28 6.18
N ASP A 43 -31.28 -11.45 5.60
CA ASP A 43 -30.61 -12.57 6.26
C ASP A 43 -29.08 -12.47 6.20
N LEU A 44 -28.51 -11.50 5.48
CA LEU A 44 -27.05 -11.33 5.38
C LEU A 44 -26.37 -11.20 6.74
N TRP A 45 -27.02 -10.50 7.68
CA TRP A 45 -26.49 -10.25 9.03
C TRP A 45 -26.61 -11.44 9.97
N ASN A 46 -27.20 -12.57 9.54
CA ASN A 46 -27.14 -13.82 10.30
C ASN A 46 -25.70 -14.39 10.34
N ASP A 47 -24.87 -14.01 9.37
CA ASP A 47 -23.45 -14.28 9.33
C ASP A 47 -22.68 -12.95 9.29
N GLN A 48 -22.18 -12.54 10.45
CA GLN A 48 -21.49 -11.25 10.61
C GLN A 48 -20.21 -11.15 9.77
N GLU A 49 -19.50 -12.26 9.58
CA GLU A 49 -18.26 -12.30 8.81
C GLU A 49 -18.56 -12.12 7.31
N ASN A 50 -19.54 -12.85 6.80
CA ASN A 50 -20.00 -12.71 5.42
C ASN A 50 -20.58 -11.30 5.15
N ALA A 51 -21.38 -10.75 6.06
CA ALA A 51 -21.90 -9.39 5.95
C ALA A 51 -20.79 -8.34 5.84
N GLN A 52 -19.73 -8.47 6.65
CA GLN A 52 -18.59 -7.57 6.62
C GLN A 52 -17.81 -7.69 5.30
N GLN A 53 -17.63 -8.91 4.78
CA GLN A 53 -16.96 -9.13 3.49
C GLN A 53 -17.75 -8.51 2.33
N VAL A 54 -19.05 -8.79 2.22
CA VAL A 54 -19.92 -8.27 1.14
C VAL A 54 -19.95 -6.75 1.16
N THR A 55 -20.18 -6.13 2.33
CA THR A 55 -20.26 -4.67 2.45
C THR A 55 -18.91 -3.98 2.19
N SER A 56 -17.79 -4.61 2.56
CA SER A 56 -16.45 -4.10 2.27
C SER A 56 -16.14 -4.18 0.77
N GLN A 57 -16.43 -5.31 0.12
CA GLN A 57 -16.27 -5.46 -1.33
C GLN A 57 -17.14 -4.47 -2.10
N LEU A 58 -18.38 -4.25 -1.67
CA LEU A 58 -19.28 -3.28 -2.28
C LEU A 58 -18.73 -1.86 -2.18
N SER A 59 -18.29 -1.46 -0.98
CA SER A 59 -17.74 -0.14 -0.73
C SER A 59 -16.48 0.12 -1.57
N TYR A 60 -15.64 -0.89 -1.73
CA TYR A 60 -14.44 -0.84 -2.57
C TYR A 60 -14.81 -0.66 -4.04
N ALA A 61 -15.65 -1.54 -4.59
CA ALA A 61 -16.05 -1.52 -6.00
C ALA A 61 -16.74 -0.20 -6.37
N GLN A 62 -17.67 0.29 -5.54
CA GLN A 62 -18.30 1.60 -5.72
C GLN A 62 -17.29 2.74 -5.62
N GLY A 63 -16.29 2.63 -4.74
CA GLY A 63 -15.22 3.62 -4.60
C GLY A 63 -14.33 3.71 -5.84
N GLU A 64 -14.03 2.58 -6.48
CA GLU A 64 -13.27 2.55 -7.73
C GLU A 64 -14.06 3.12 -8.90
N LEU A 65 -15.34 2.73 -9.04
CA LEU A 65 -16.21 3.25 -10.10
C LEU A 65 -16.37 4.77 -9.97
N ARG A 66 -16.66 5.28 -8.77
CA ARG A 66 -16.80 6.73 -8.53
C ARG A 66 -15.55 7.50 -8.93
N LYS A 67 -14.36 7.02 -8.54
CA LYS A 67 -13.09 7.68 -8.91
C LYS A 67 -12.89 7.75 -10.42
N PHE A 68 -13.19 6.66 -11.13
CA PHE A 68 -13.10 6.65 -12.59
C PHE A 68 -14.09 7.64 -13.23
N GLU A 69 -15.35 7.61 -12.79
CA GLU A 69 -16.40 8.50 -13.30
C GLU A 69 -16.10 9.98 -13.00
N GLU A 70 -15.56 10.30 -11.83
CA GLU A 70 -15.10 11.65 -11.47
C GLU A 70 -13.97 12.14 -12.40
N LEU A 71 -12.98 11.30 -12.71
CA LEU A 71 -11.91 11.66 -13.65
C LEU A 71 -12.45 11.86 -15.07
N ARG A 72 -13.38 11.01 -15.50
CA ARG A 72 -14.02 11.12 -16.81
C ARG A 72 -14.80 12.43 -16.93
N GLN A 73 -15.60 12.75 -15.91
CA GLN A 73 -16.36 13.99 -15.88
C GLN A 73 -15.44 15.22 -15.87
N ARG A 74 -14.38 15.23 -15.05
CA ARG A 74 -13.41 16.34 -15.02
C ARG A 74 -12.73 16.56 -16.37
N LEU A 75 -12.42 15.47 -17.08
CA LEU A 75 -11.86 15.55 -18.44
C LEU A 75 -12.87 16.16 -19.43
N ASP A 76 -14.15 15.77 -19.35
CA ASP A 76 -15.22 16.28 -20.21
C ASP A 76 -15.56 17.76 -19.91
N ASP A 77 -15.42 18.19 -18.65
CA ASP A 77 -15.67 19.56 -18.18
C ASP A 77 -14.50 20.51 -18.51
N LEU A 78 -13.26 20.01 -18.68
CA LEU A 78 -12.08 20.84 -18.89
C LEU A 78 -12.13 21.70 -20.19
N PRO A 79 -12.59 21.18 -21.35
CA PRO A 79 -12.85 22.01 -22.53
C PRO A 79 -13.80 23.18 -22.24
N VAL A 80 -14.88 22.92 -21.48
CA VAL A 80 -15.87 23.94 -21.12
C VAL A 80 -15.23 25.01 -20.24
N LEU A 81 -14.35 24.62 -19.31
CA LEU A 81 -13.60 25.55 -18.48
C LEU A 81 -12.71 26.49 -19.31
N TYR A 82 -12.03 25.97 -20.33
CA TYR A 82 -11.25 26.79 -21.26
C TYR A 82 -12.14 27.69 -22.15
N GLU A 83 -13.31 27.22 -22.58
CA GLU A 83 -14.27 28.05 -23.32
C GLU A 83 -14.80 29.22 -22.47
N LEU A 84 -15.07 28.97 -21.19
CA LEU A 84 -15.46 30.02 -20.25
C LEU A 84 -14.34 31.05 -20.06
N ALA A 85 -13.09 30.60 -19.94
CA ALA A 85 -11.92 31.48 -19.83
C ALA A 85 -11.72 32.34 -21.09
N GLU A 86 -12.04 31.82 -22.28
CA GLU A 86 -12.01 32.57 -23.55
C GLU A 86 -13.09 33.67 -23.61
N GLY A 87 -14.18 33.52 -22.87
CA GLY A 87 -15.25 34.53 -22.76
C GLY A 87 -14.93 35.73 -21.88
N GLU A 88 -13.90 35.63 -21.04
CA GLU A 88 -13.46 36.68 -20.12
C GLU A 88 -12.53 37.70 -20.78
N SER A 89 -12.20 38.80 -20.08
CA SER A 89 -11.29 39.82 -20.62
C SER A 89 -10.39 40.44 -19.55
N GLY A 90 -9.20 40.89 -19.98
CA GLY A 90 -8.22 41.54 -19.10
C GLY A 90 -7.70 40.60 -18.01
N ASP A 91 -7.55 41.11 -16.79
CA ASP A 91 -7.02 40.35 -15.65
C ASP A 91 -7.92 39.15 -15.27
N ALA A 92 -9.22 39.23 -15.53
CA ALA A 92 -10.16 38.13 -15.28
C ALA A 92 -9.91 36.93 -16.20
N ALA A 93 -9.60 37.17 -17.49
CA ALA A 93 -9.23 36.12 -18.42
C ALA A 93 -7.94 35.42 -17.98
N ALA A 94 -6.92 36.19 -17.59
CA ALA A 94 -5.66 35.63 -17.12
C ALA A 94 -5.83 34.73 -15.88
N ALA A 95 -6.70 35.12 -14.95
CA ALA A 95 -7.03 34.30 -13.78
C ALA A 95 -7.79 33.01 -14.16
N ALA A 96 -8.78 33.10 -15.05
CA ALA A 96 -9.56 31.94 -15.51
C ALA A 96 -8.70 30.91 -16.26
N PHE A 97 -7.78 31.35 -17.12
CA PHE A 97 -6.82 30.45 -17.77
C PHE A 97 -5.88 29.78 -16.76
N ALA A 98 -5.41 30.52 -15.75
CA ALA A 98 -4.54 29.95 -14.72
C ALA A 98 -5.26 28.89 -13.86
N GLU A 99 -6.55 29.08 -13.59
CA GLU A 99 -7.39 28.08 -12.92
C GLU A 99 -7.57 26.83 -13.78
N ALA A 100 -7.87 27.00 -15.07
CA ALA A 100 -7.98 25.88 -16.01
C ALA A 100 -6.67 25.09 -16.16
N ASP A 101 -5.53 25.79 -16.21
CA ASP A 101 -4.21 25.15 -16.25
C ASP A 101 -3.87 24.42 -14.96
N ALA A 102 -4.26 24.95 -13.79
CA ALA A 102 -4.09 24.28 -12.51
C ALA A 102 -4.93 23.00 -12.43
N GLU A 103 -6.19 23.05 -12.88
CA GLU A 103 -7.06 21.88 -12.94
C GLU A 103 -6.53 20.83 -13.92
N ARG A 104 -6.03 21.26 -15.09
CA ARG A 104 -5.36 20.36 -16.05
C ARG A 104 -4.18 19.63 -15.43
N ALA A 105 -3.31 20.36 -14.70
CA ALA A 105 -2.16 19.76 -14.03
C ALA A 105 -2.58 18.78 -12.93
N ALA A 106 -3.64 19.10 -12.18
CA ALA A 106 -4.21 18.20 -11.18
C ALA A 106 -4.80 16.93 -11.82
N LEU A 107 -5.58 17.08 -12.90
CA LEU A 107 -6.18 15.97 -13.63
C LEU A 107 -5.12 15.03 -14.20
N HIS A 108 -4.02 15.57 -14.74
CA HIS A 108 -2.90 14.76 -15.21
C HIS A 108 -2.32 13.88 -14.11
N ALA A 109 -2.05 14.46 -12.93
CA ALA A 109 -1.51 13.71 -11.80
C ALA A 109 -2.48 12.61 -11.33
N ASP A 110 -3.78 12.88 -11.32
CA ASP A 110 -4.78 11.91 -10.89
C ASP A 110 -5.00 10.78 -11.91
N VAL A 111 -4.98 11.09 -13.21
CA VAL A 111 -5.07 10.09 -14.29
C VAL A 111 -3.83 9.19 -14.28
N GLU A 112 -2.62 9.75 -14.13
CA GLU A 112 -1.39 8.97 -14.02
C GLU A 112 -1.42 8.04 -12.78
N ALA A 113 -1.89 8.54 -11.64
CA ALA A 113 -2.06 7.72 -10.44
C ALA A 113 -3.07 6.58 -10.63
N MET A 114 -4.14 6.81 -11.38
CA MET A 114 -5.14 5.79 -11.72
C MET A 114 -4.58 4.76 -12.70
N GLU A 115 -3.82 5.20 -13.70
CA GLU A 115 -3.14 4.32 -14.66
C GLU A 115 -2.18 3.37 -13.94
N VAL A 116 -1.31 3.90 -13.07
CA VAL A 116 -0.40 3.09 -12.26
C VAL A 116 -1.18 2.05 -11.44
N ARG A 117 -2.30 2.45 -10.82
CA ARG A 117 -3.15 1.51 -10.07
C ARG A 117 -3.68 0.39 -10.96
N THR A 118 -4.14 0.69 -12.17
CA THR A 118 -4.63 -0.35 -13.10
C THR A 118 -3.54 -1.31 -13.59
N LEU A 119 -2.27 -0.87 -13.59
CA LEU A 119 -1.14 -1.73 -13.93
C LEU A 119 -0.78 -2.72 -12.81
N LEU A 120 -1.12 -2.38 -11.55
CA LEU A 120 -0.93 -3.24 -10.38
C LEU A 120 -1.95 -4.39 -10.36
N SER A 121 -1.59 -5.50 -11.03
CA SER A 121 -2.43 -6.69 -11.24
C SER A 121 -1.97 -7.93 -10.47
N GLY A 122 -1.01 -7.79 -9.57
CA GLY A 122 -0.54 -8.85 -8.69
C GLY A 122 -1.62 -9.29 -7.70
N GLU A 123 -1.58 -10.57 -7.31
CA GLU A 123 -2.56 -11.19 -6.39
C GLU A 123 -2.73 -10.43 -5.06
N TYR A 124 -1.63 -9.84 -4.58
CA TYR A 124 -1.60 -9.14 -3.30
C TYR A 124 -1.52 -7.62 -3.43
N ASP A 125 -1.53 -7.07 -4.65
CA ASP A 125 -1.25 -5.65 -4.88
C ASP A 125 -2.23 -4.75 -4.16
N GLN A 126 -3.50 -5.15 -4.06
CA GLN A 126 -4.57 -4.44 -3.37
C GLN A 126 -4.38 -4.34 -1.86
N ARG A 127 -3.57 -5.22 -1.26
CA ARG A 127 -3.45 -5.36 0.19
C ARG A 127 -2.62 -4.24 0.81
N ASP A 128 -2.75 -4.11 2.13
CA ASP A 128 -1.91 -3.23 2.94
C ASP A 128 -0.44 -3.68 2.88
N ALA A 129 0.49 -2.72 2.97
CA ALA A 129 1.93 -2.99 2.96
C ALA A 129 2.50 -3.04 4.37
N LEU A 130 3.16 -4.14 4.73
CA LEU A 130 4.02 -4.24 5.91
C LEU A 130 5.47 -3.95 5.47
N VAL A 131 6.05 -2.89 6.00
CA VAL A 131 7.41 -2.46 5.68
C VAL A 131 8.32 -2.74 6.87
N ASN A 132 9.40 -3.48 6.62
CA ASN A 132 10.48 -3.75 7.57
C ASN A 132 11.76 -3.11 7.06
N ILE A 133 12.35 -2.22 7.86
CA ILE A 133 13.61 -1.56 7.52
C ILE A 133 14.68 -2.04 8.49
N ARG A 134 15.82 -2.49 7.99
CA ARG A 134 16.96 -2.97 8.79
C ARG A 134 18.24 -2.23 8.42
N ALA A 135 18.99 -1.81 9.43
CA ALA A 135 20.31 -1.24 9.24
C ALA A 135 21.28 -2.33 8.77
N GLY A 136 21.98 -2.08 7.66
CA GLY A 136 22.96 -2.98 7.09
C GLY A 136 24.39 -2.64 7.50
N ALA A 137 25.34 -2.87 6.59
CA ALA A 137 26.74 -2.52 6.80
C ALA A 137 26.92 -0.99 6.84
N GLY A 138 27.69 -0.51 7.83
CA GLY A 138 28.00 0.92 8.01
C GLY A 138 27.94 1.40 9.47
N GLY A 139 27.57 0.54 10.42
CA GLY A 139 27.58 0.87 11.84
C GLY A 139 26.57 1.97 12.17
N VAL A 140 27.01 3.00 12.88
CA VAL A 140 26.18 4.12 13.35
C VAL A 140 25.58 4.91 12.18
N ASP A 141 26.34 5.10 11.09
CA ASP A 141 25.81 5.76 9.89
C ASP A 141 24.74 4.92 9.17
N ALA A 142 24.82 3.59 9.24
CA ALA A 142 23.77 2.73 8.69
C ALA A 142 22.51 2.77 9.55
N ALA A 143 22.65 2.84 10.88
CA ALA A 143 21.52 2.99 11.78
C ALA A 143 20.80 4.33 11.61
N ASP A 144 21.55 5.43 11.47
CA ASP A 144 20.98 6.75 11.16
C ASP A 144 20.32 6.76 9.79
N TRP A 145 20.91 6.08 8.79
CA TRP A 145 20.31 5.96 7.46
C TRP A 145 18.99 5.18 7.50
N ALA A 146 18.91 4.08 8.26
CA ALA A 146 17.66 3.34 8.45
C ALA A 146 16.56 4.22 9.08
N GLU A 147 16.91 5.08 10.04
CA GLU A 147 15.96 6.03 10.64
C GLU A 147 15.51 7.09 9.63
N MET A 148 16.41 7.60 8.81
CA MET A 148 16.08 8.53 7.74
C MET A 148 15.10 7.90 6.73
N LEU A 149 15.29 6.63 6.37
CA LEU A 149 14.38 5.90 5.48
C LEU A 149 13.00 5.72 6.12
N MET A 150 12.93 5.31 7.39
CA MET A 150 11.66 5.23 8.13
C MET A 150 10.90 6.56 8.05
N ARG A 151 11.58 7.67 8.34
CA ARG A 151 10.97 9.01 8.27
C ARG A 151 10.56 9.39 6.86
N MET A 152 11.29 8.96 5.84
CA MET A 152 10.95 9.18 4.43
C MET A 152 9.63 8.49 4.08
N TYR A 153 9.48 7.20 4.39
CA TYR A 153 8.28 6.44 4.09
C TYR A 153 7.06 6.91 4.89
N ILE A 154 7.23 7.25 6.17
CA ILE A 154 6.13 7.80 6.99
C ILE A 154 5.63 9.12 6.39
N ARG A 155 6.54 10.03 6.02
CA ARG A 155 6.16 11.31 5.39
C ARG A 155 5.52 11.13 4.02
N TRP A 156 6.00 10.15 3.25
CA TRP A 156 5.38 9.79 1.98
C TRP A 156 3.93 9.33 2.21
N ALA A 157 3.68 8.46 3.19
CA ALA A 157 2.35 7.99 3.53
C ALA A 157 1.44 9.14 4.03
N GLU A 158 1.94 10.01 4.90
CA GLU A 158 1.23 11.20 5.38
C GLU A 158 0.83 12.14 4.23
N LYS A 159 1.73 12.37 3.26
CA LYS A 159 1.45 13.22 2.08
C LYS A 159 0.31 12.66 1.22
N HIS A 160 0.21 11.34 1.14
CA HIS A 160 -0.88 10.64 0.44
C HIS A 160 -2.11 10.39 1.34
N LYS A 161 -2.09 10.88 2.59
CA LYS A 161 -3.16 10.70 3.60
C LYS A 161 -3.43 9.21 3.92
N TYR A 162 -2.40 8.37 3.83
CA TYR A 162 -2.49 6.96 4.18
C TYR A 162 -2.35 6.76 5.68
N GLY A 163 -3.03 5.75 6.22
CA GLY A 163 -2.87 5.36 7.62
C GLY A 163 -1.51 4.69 7.81
N VAL A 164 -0.80 5.01 8.89
CA VAL A 164 0.44 4.33 9.26
C VAL A 164 0.34 3.81 10.68
N GLU A 165 0.65 2.54 10.87
CA GLU A 165 0.72 1.88 12.17
C GLU A 165 2.12 1.34 12.40
N VAL A 166 2.83 1.88 13.39
CA VAL A 166 4.18 1.41 13.74
C VAL A 166 4.05 0.31 14.79
N TYR A 167 4.55 -0.89 14.48
CA TYR A 167 4.47 -2.05 15.37
C TYR A 167 5.65 -2.15 16.32
N ASP A 168 6.87 -2.09 15.77
CA ASP A 168 8.09 -2.25 16.54
C ASP A 168 9.20 -1.35 16.01
N THR A 169 10.06 -0.87 16.90
CA THR A 169 11.25 -0.09 16.54
C THR A 169 12.36 -0.39 17.54
N SER A 170 13.45 -0.95 17.03
CA SER A 170 14.67 -1.22 17.79
C SER A 170 15.66 -0.10 17.57
N TYR A 171 15.93 0.71 18.59
CA TYR A 171 16.93 1.77 18.56
C TYR A 171 18.36 1.23 18.60
N ALA A 172 19.30 1.95 17.97
CA ALA A 172 20.73 1.69 18.10
C ALA A 172 21.32 2.37 19.35
N GLU A 173 22.54 2.00 19.74
CA GLU A 173 23.14 2.48 20.99
C GLU A 173 23.59 3.94 20.93
N GLU A 174 24.12 4.41 19.80
CA GLU A 174 24.58 5.79 19.64
C GLU A 174 23.56 6.69 18.93
N ALA A 175 23.13 6.31 17.72
CA ALA A 175 22.19 7.07 16.92
C ALA A 175 21.47 6.16 15.92
N GLY A 176 20.25 6.52 15.54
CA GLY A 176 19.49 5.78 14.55
C GLY A 176 18.72 4.58 15.09
N ILE A 177 18.27 3.73 14.17
CA ILE A 177 17.54 2.50 14.45
C ILE A 177 18.29 1.29 13.88
N LYS A 178 18.24 0.16 14.58
CA LYS A 178 18.68 -1.14 14.05
C LYS A 178 17.62 -1.73 13.13
N SER A 179 16.36 -1.63 13.53
CA SER A 179 15.22 -2.07 12.73
C SER A 179 13.93 -1.35 13.09
N THR A 180 12.98 -1.29 12.18
CA THR A 180 11.60 -0.86 12.44
C THR A 180 10.64 -1.68 11.57
N THR A 181 9.44 -1.91 12.07
CA THR A 181 8.35 -2.55 11.34
C THR A 181 7.10 -1.69 11.46
N PHE A 182 6.51 -1.31 10.33
CA PHE A 182 5.27 -0.54 10.28
C PHE A 182 4.39 -0.98 9.12
N ALA A 183 3.07 -0.87 9.27
CA ALA A 183 2.11 -1.07 8.20
C ALA A 183 1.64 0.28 7.63
N VAL A 184 1.52 0.33 6.31
CA VAL A 184 0.81 1.39 5.58
C VAL A 184 -0.56 0.84 5.22
N LYS A 185 -1.61 1.45 5.79
CA LYS A 185 -3.01 1.08 5.57
C LYS A 185 -3.60 1.97 4.48
N ALA A 186 -3.59 1.45 3.27
CA ALA A 186 -4.19 2.10 2.12
C ALA A 186 -4.39 1.09 0.98
N PRO A 187 -5.47 1.24 0.19
CA PRO A 187 -5.67 0.43 -1.01
C PRO A 187 -4.47 0.53 -1.95
N TYR A 188 -4.01 -0.61 -2.46
CA TYR A 188 -2.86 -0.71 -3.36
C TYR A 188 -1.50 -0.30 -2.76
N SER A 189 -1.40 -0.18 -1.43
CA SER A 189 -0.14 0.22 -0.80
C SER A 189 0.95 -0.84 -0.98
N TYR A 190 0.62 -2.14 -0.93
CA TYR A 190 1.60 -3.19 -1.23
C TYR A 190 2.10 -3.13 -2.66
N GLY A 191 1.20 -3.10 -3.65
CA GLY A 191 1.62 -3.02 -5.06
C GLY A 191 2.53 -1.82 -5.33
N THR A 192 2.22 -0.67 -4.73
CA THR A 192 3.02 0.56 -4.85
C THR A 192 4.39 0.46 -4.17
N LEU A 193 4.46 -0.12 -2.97
CA LEU A 193 5.71 -0.19 -2.21
C LEU A 193 6.54 -1.44 -2.52
N SER A 194 5.98 -2.44 -3.21
CA SER A 194 6.68 -3.69 -3.55
C SER A 194 7.96 -3.44 -4.34
N ILE A 195 7.95 -2.43 -5.22
CA ILE A 195 9.11 -2.03 -6.04
C ILE A 195 10.22 -1.33 -5.24
N GLU A 196 9.92 -0.87 -4.02
CA GLU A 196 10.88 -0.23 -3.12
C GLU A 196 11.74 -1.25 -2.35
N GLN A 197 11.40 -2.54 -2.48
CA GLN A 197 12.11 -3.62 -1.82
C GLN A 197 13.57 -3.72 -2.31
N GLY A 198 14.50 -3.83 -1.35
CA GLY A 198 15.91 -4.08 -1.61
C GLY A 198 16.85 -3.26 -0.74
N THR A 199 18.11 -3.21 -1.15
CA THR A 199 19.15 -2.47 -0.41
C THR A 199 19.28 -1.04 -0.89
N HIS A 200 19.02 -0.10 0.01
CA HIS A 200 19.15 1.34 -0.19
C HIS A 200 20.53 1.81 0.28
N ARG A 201 21.29 2.43 -0.63
CA ARG A 201 22.67 2.87 -0.39
C ARG A 201 22.75 4.39 -0.20
N LEU A 202 23.35 4.81 0.90
CA LEU A 202 23.68 6.22 1.17
C LEU A 202 25.19 6.45 1.08
N VAL A 203 25.60 7.50 0.38
CA VAL A 203 27.00 7.99 0.35
C VAL A 203 27.01 9.44 0.79
N ARG A 204 27.56 9.71 1.97
CA ARG A 204 27.64 11.07 2.54
C ARG A 204 28.91 11.29 3.36
N ILE A 205 29.18 12.53 3.73
CA ILE A 205 30.14 12.83 4.79
C ILE A 205 29.45 12.50 6.12
N SER A 206 30.02 11.58 6.90
CA SER A 206 29.42 11.14 8.15
C SER A 206 29.50 12.24 9.20
N PRO A 207 28.40 12.57 9.91
CA PRO A 207 28.45 13.45 11.08
C PRO A 207 29.07 12.75 12.32
N PHE A 208 29.21 11.43 12.27
CA PHE A 208 29.74 10.60 13.36
C PHE A 208 31.24 10.28 13.19
N ASP A 209 31.81 10.48 11.99
CA ASP A 209 33.24 10.32 11.75
C ASP A 209 34.01 11.61 12.04
N ASN A 210 34.84 11.59 13.09
CA ASN A 210 35.66 12.73 13.52
C ASN A 210 36.64 13.26 12.44
N GLN A 211 36.93 12.46 11.41
CA GLN A 211 37.81 12.84 10.30
C GLN A 211 37.06 13.42 9.09
N GLY A 212 35.73 13.50 9.14
CA GLY A 212 34.91 14.02 8.04
C GLY A 212 35.05 13.23 6.74
N ARG A 213 35.34 11.92 6.82
CA ARG A 213 35.49 11.10 5.61
C ARG A 213 34.12 10.79 5.03
N ARG A 214 34.12 10.59 3.71
CA ARG A 214 32.96 10.07 3.00
C ARG A 214 32.77 8.60 3.39
N GLN A 215 31.63 8.30 3.98
CA GLN A 215 31.21 6.95 4.34
C GLN A 215 30.17 6.44 3.36
N THR A 216 30.11 5.11 3.20
CA THR A 216 29.06 4.41 2.48
C THR A 216 28.31 3.52 3.46
N SER A 217 26.99 3.67 3.48
CA SER A 217 26.10 2.96 4.40
C SER A 217 24.97 2.29 3.63
N PHE A 218 24.46 1.20 4.17
CA PHE A 218 23.39 0.42 3.56
C PHE A 218 22.26 0.20 4.57
N ALA A 219 21.03 0.22 4.08
CA ALA A 219 19.85 -0.23 4.81
C ALA A 219 19.01 -1.11 3.88
N GLU A 220 18.40 -2.15 4.42
CA GLU A 220 17.53 -3.05 3.68
C GLU A 220 16.08 -2.68 3.96
N VAL A 221 15.28 -2.57 2.90
CA VAL A 221 13.84 -2.35 2.96
C VAL A 221 13.18 -3.62 2.43
N GLU A 222 12.40 -4.26 3.28
CA GLU A 222 11.61 -5.44 2.98
C GLU A 222 10.13 -5.05 3.02
N VAL A 223 9.38 -5.37 1.97
CA VAL A 223 7.95 -5.04 1.85
C VAL A 223 7.17 -6.32 1.65
N LEU A 224 6.18 -6.55 2.52
CA LEU A 224 5.36 -7.75 2.54
C LEU A 224 3.88 -7.35 2.48
N PRO A 225 3.02 -8.13 1.80
CA PRO A 225 1.60 -7.88 1.86
C PRO A 225 1.06 -8.31 3.22
N VAL A 226 0.19 -7.51 3.82
CA VAL A 226 -0.54 -7.94 5.02
C VAL A 226 -1.54 -9.02 4.59
N VAL A 227 -1.40 -10.21 5.17
CA VAL A 227 -2.31 -11.33 4.92
C VAL A 227 -3.16 -11.56 6.16
N GLU A 228 -4.44 -11.92 5.95
CA GLU A 228 -5.29 -12.34 7.05
C GLU A 228 -4.71 -13.58 7.72
N THR A 229 -4.75 -13.59 9.05
CA THR A 229 -4.29 -14.74 9.83
C THR A 229 -5.39 -15.79 9.73
N THR A 230 -5.12 -16.93 9.09
CA THR A 230 -6.04 -18.06 9.15
C THR A 230 -5.95 -18.65 10.57
N ASP A 231 -6.96 -18.42 11.39
CA ASP A 231 -7.01 -18.89 12.79
C ASP A 231 -7.12 -20.42 12.92
N HIS A 232 -7.39 -21.13 11.82
CA HIS A 232 -7.49 -22.59 11.78
C HIS A 232 -6.74 -23.18 10.59
N ILE A 233 -5.54 -23.69 10.86
CA ILE A 233 -4.94 -24.74 10.04
C ILE A 233 -5.27 -26.04 10.76
N GLU A 234 -6.36 -26.70 10.34
CA GLU A 234 -6.64 -28.06 10.79
C GLU A 234 -5.55 -28.99 10.22
N VAL A 235 -4.63 -29.42 11.08
CA VAL A 235 -3.70 -30.49 10.76
C VAL A 235 -4.43 -31.81 11.02
N PRO A 236 -4.68 -32.64 9.99
CA PRO A 236 -5.31 -33.93 10.19
C PRO A 236 -4.51 -34.77 11.19
N GLU A 237 -5.17 -35.43 12.14
CA GLU A 237 -4.49 -36.29 13.12
C GLU A 237 -3.66 -37.41 12.47
N THR A 238 -3.98 -37.79 11.22
CA THR A 238 -3.21 -38.75 10.43
C THR A 238 -1.81 -38.27 10.06
N ASP A 239 -1.62 -36.95 10.02
CA ASP A 239 -0.37 -36.30 9.64
C ASP A 239 0.47 -35.95 10.87
N ILE A 240 -0.07 -36.22 12.07
CA ILE A 240 0.58 -35.98 13.35
C ILE A 240 1.06 -37.31 13.92
N ARG A 241 2.37 -37.47 14.11
CA ARG A 241 2.92 -38.61 14.86
C ARG A 241 3.21 -38.23 16.29
N VAL A 242 2.49 -38.85 17.22
CA VAL A 242 2.70 -38.69 18.66
C VAL A 242 3.52 -39.85 19.22
N ASP A 243 4.77 -39.57 19.59
CA ASP A 243 5.64 -40.52 20.28
C ASP A 243 5.65 -40.20 21.79
N VAL A 244 5.37 -41.19 22.65
CA VAL A 244 5.44 -41.06 24.11
C VAL A 244 6.69 -41.77 24.65
N TYR A 245 7.46 -41.10 25.49
CA TYR A 245 8.71 -41.61 26.09
C TYR A 245 8.84 -41.20 27.55
N ARG A 246 9.82 -41.80 28.23
CA ARG A 246 10.17 -41.43 29.61
C ARG A 246 11.08 -40.21 29.60
N SER A 247 10.78 -39.23 30.44
CA SER A 247 11.60 -38.03 30.58
C SER A 247 12.98 -38.40 31.15
N SER A 248 14.08 -37.93 30.54
CA SER A 248 15.46 -38.27 30.96
C SER A 248 16.11 -37.24 31.88
N GLY A 249 15.32 -36.37 32.52
CA GLY A 249 15.80 -35.31 33.40
C GLY A 249 16.05 -35.79 34.85
N PRO A 250 16.86 -35.05 35.64
CA PRO A 250 17.04 -35.36 37.06
C PRO A 250 15.72 -35.19 37.81
N GLY A 251 15.15 -36.29 38.30
CA GLY A 251 13.91 -36.28 39.07
C GLY A 251 13.67 -37.58 39.85
N GLY A 252 12.59 -37.62 40.62
CA GLY A 252 12.24 -38.73 41.50
C GLY A 252 11.85 -40.02 40.76
N GLN A 253 11.46 -41.06 41.51
CA GLN A 253 11.09 -42.37 40.94
C GLN A 253 9.98 -42.30 39.87
N SER A 254 9.11 -41.28 39.92
CA SER A 254 8.05 -41.04 38.94
C SER A 254 8.57 -40.77 37.52
N VAL A 255 9.75 -40.15 37.39
CA VAL A 255 10.36 -39.76 36.11
C VAL A 255 10.83 -40.97 35.30
N ASN A 256 11.21 -42.06 35.97
CA ASN A 256 11.69 -43.28 35.33
C ASN A 256 10.62 -44.37 35.16
N THR A 257 9.45 -44.18 35.78
CA THR A 257 8.36 -45.18 35.81
C THR A 257 7.11 -44.77 35.05
N THR A 258 6.96 -43.47 34.74
CA THR A 258 5.81 -42.94 33.99
C THR A 258 6.29 -42.39 32.64
N ASP A 259 5.55 -42.69 31.57
CA ASP A 259 5.82 -42.18 30.23
C ASP A 259 5.29 -40.75 30.11
N SER A 260 6.05 -39.80 30.67
CA SER A 260 5.63 -38.41 30.88
C SER A 260 6.10 -37.42 29.80
N ALA A 261 6.90 -37.85 28.83
CA ALA A 261 7.37 -36.98 27.74
C ALA A 261 6.68 -37.32 26.43
N VAL A 262 6.26 -36.29 25.69
CA VAL A 262 5.54 -36.41 24.43
C VAL A 262 6.29 -35.62 23.36
N ARG A 263 6.55 -36.25 22.21
CA ARG A 263 7.09 -35.61 21.02
C ARG A 263 6.04 -35.72 19.92
N ILE A 264 5.69 -34.58 19.37
CA ILE A 264 4.79 -34.44 18.24
C ILE A 264 5.67 -34.13 17.03
N THR A 265 5.52 -34.92 15.96
CA THR A 265 6.25 -34.75 14.69
C THR A 265 5.28 -34.70 13.54
#